data_AF-A0A420FZW6-F1
#
_entry.id   AF-A0A420FZW6-F1
#
_cell.length_a   1.000
_cell.length_b   1.000
_cell.length_c   1.000
_cell.angle_alpha   90.00
_cell.angle_beta   90.00
_cell.angle_gamma   90.00
#
_symmetry.space_group_name_H-M   'P 1'
#
loop_
_entity.id
_entity.type
_entity.pdbx_description
1 polymer ?
#
loop_
_entity_poly.entity_id
_entity_poly.type
_entity_poly.pdbx_seq_one_letter_code
_entity_poly.pdbx_strand_id
1 'polypeptide(L)'
;MKYIFYLFFLISINAKAQDIEVLLIGVSHDYSKYPTQDFSSIHHKIRKFKPDAFFGEFLSSEDERLLMDYWCKQPNINRLNKLRSNRPIKEVLLQHTIDSLKKRSNQQPNDYRVKVDLAHAYYLDQDVANGHYQFWQVYNFLRHQPNAEIEHYSEKLLSPGVDTTGRSMKRLKTSEYAYIAFPMMQELGIEELMAMDCQDYDLNWQASWGAFDAKFVLFRKDMADSSKNQLKSALIAINKGFEKYAHIEESSNTVTEWLNTDEAAEISASGDFYLPVLYNMNGFPKEEMLSKIHWWIMRNEGMCHNVVNRAKVVGAKRVVVLAGANHRKYMQDIFKTMPAVKVSNINEVD
;
A
#
# COMPACT_ATOMS: atom_id res chain seq x y z
N MET A 1 -27.72 42.44 -45.11
CA MET A 1 -26.47 42.53 -44.31
C MET A 1 -26.77 42.11 -42.89
N LYS A 2 -26.11 41.05 -42.39
CA LYS A 2 -25.56 40.88 -41.02
C LYS A 2 -25.30 39.39 -40.79
N TYR A 3 -24.14 38.94 -41.27
CA TYR A 3 -23.54 37.68 -40.83
C TYR A 3 -23.02 37.90 -39.42
N ILE A 4 -23.65 37.27 -38.43
CA ILE A 4 -23.10 37.17 -37.07
C ILE A 4 -22.17 35.96 -37.09
N PHE A 5 -20.88 36.24 -37.22
CA PHE A 5 -19.81 35.27 -37.07
C PHE A 5 -19.68 34.96 -35.57
N TYR A 6 -20.15 33.79 -35.13
CA TYR A 6 -19.81 33.25 -33.82
C TYR A 6 -18.36 32.77 -33.86
N LEU A 7 -17.44 33.60 -33.36
CA LEU A 7 -16.06 33.22 -33.12
C LEU A 7 -16.02 32.30 -31.89
N PHE A 8 -16.04 30.99 -32.11
CA PHE A 8 -15.65 30.02 -31.09
C PHE A 8 -14.17 30.25 -30.79
N PHE A 9 -13.88 30.93 -29.68
CA PHE A 9 -12.58 30.87 -29.05
C PHE A 9 -12.34 29.43 -28.60
N LEU A 10 -11.69 28.65 -29.47
CA LEU A 10 -10.93 27.47 -29.08
C LEU A 10 -9.77 27.97 -28.23
N ILE A 11 -10.05 28.24 -26.95
CA ILE A 11 -9.00 28.26 -25.95
C ILE A 11 -8.56 26.81 -25.83
N SER A 12 -7.63 26.41 -26.68
CA SER A 12 -6.79 25.24 -26.44
C SER A 12 -6.04 25.54 -25.15
N ILE A 13 -6.66 25.21 -24.02
CA ILE A 13 -5.97 25.12 -22.75
C ILE A 13 -4.90 24.07 -23.02
N ASN A 14 -3.67 24.52 -23.23
CA ASN A 14 -2.49 23.66 -23.13
C ASN A 14 -2.50 23.17 -21.69
N ALA A 15 -3.26 22.11 -21.43
CA ALA A 15 -3.18 21.33 -20.23
C ALA A 15 -1.79 20.73 -20.26
N LYS A 16 -0.81 21.49 -19.76
CA LYS A 16 0.50 20.91 -19.44
C LYS A 16 0.19 19.76 -18.50
N ALA A 17 0.58 18.55 -18.91
CA ALA A 17 0.53 17.41 -18.03
C ALA A 17 1.25 17.82 -16.73
N GLN A 18 0.55 17.69 -15.60
CA GLN A 18 1.15 17.99 -14.30
C GLN A 18 2.31 17.03 -14.10
N ASP A 19 3.52 17.57 -13.98
CA ASP A 19 4.70 16.80 -13.61
C ASP A 19 4.53 16.29 -12.17
N ILE A 20 4.74 14.99 -11.97
CA ILE A 20 4.65 14.34 -10.66
C ILE A 20 6.01 13.72 -10.34
N GLU A 21 6.58 14.13 -9.21
CA GLU A 21 7.72 13.48 -8.57
C GLU A 21 7.23 12.46 -7.55
N VAL A 22 7.68 11.22 -7.67
CA VAL A 22 7.33 10.10 -6.79
C VAL A 22 8.56 9.71 -5.99
N LEU A 23 8.45 9.79 -4.67
CA LEU A 23 9.37 9.13 -3.73
C LEU A 23 8.79 7.79 -3.32
N LEU A 24 9.29 6.71 -3.90
CA LEU A 24 8.81 5.35 -3.64
C LEU A 24 9.60 4.69 -2.51
N ILE A 25 8.90 4.10 -1.55
CA ILE A 25 9.48 3.41 -0.40
C ILE A 25 8.91 2.00 -0.34
N GLY A 26 9.76 1.00 -0.58
CA GLY A 26 9.47 -0.41 -0.33
C GLY A 26 9.52 -0.70 1.17
N VAL A 27 8.48 -1.35 1.71
CA VAL A 27 8.31 -1.58 3.15
C VAL A 27 7.97 -3.04 3.49
N SER A 28 8.08 -3.40 4.77
CA SER A 28 7.87 -4.77 5.26
C SER A 28 6.41 -5.13 5.55
N HIS A 29 5.54 -4.14 5.78
CA HIS A 29 4.19 -4.29 6.35
C HIS A 29 4.11 -4.75 7.82
N ASP A 30 5.20 -5.21 8.43
CA ASP A 30 5.24 -5.51 9.87
C ASP A 30 6.68 -5.50 10.42
N TYR A 31 6.97 -4.50 11.26
CA TYR A 31 8.25 -4.34 11.93
C TYR A 31 8.29 -4.99 13.33
N SER A 32 7.23 -5.70 13.75
CA SER A 32 7.11 -6.25 15.11
C SER A 32 8.16 -7.31 15.47
N LYS A 33 8.74 -7.96 14.45
CA LYS A 33 9.70 -9.06 14.60
C LYS A 33 11.15 -8.64 14.40
N TYR A 34 11.40 -7.40 13.99
CA TYR A 34 12.75 -6.93 13.72
C TYR A 34 13.40 -6.36 14.98
N PRO A 35 14.74 -6.22 15.02
CA PRO A 35 15.40 -5.33 15.95
C PRO A 35 14.77 -3.93 15.91
N THR A 36 15.02 -3.13 16.95
CA THR A 36 14.59 -1.72 16.94
C THR A 36 15.15 -1.02 15.71
N GLN A 37 14.25 -0.60 14.83
CA GLN A 37 14.61 0.06 13.58
C GLN A 37 14.93 1.54 13.79
N ASP A 38 15.86 2.06 13.01
CA ASP A 38 16.17 3.47 12.90
C ASP A 38 15.58 4.03 11.60
N PHE A 39 14.53 4.85 11.73
CA PHE A 39 13.89 5.52 10.60
C PHE A 39 14.38 6.95 10.38
N SER A 40 15.37 7.43 11.14
CA SER A 40 15.81 8.82 11.12
C SER A 40 16.28 9.30 9.74
N SER A 41 17.04 8.46 9.04
CA SER A 41 17.48 8.68 7.66
C SER A 41 16.30 8.79 6.70
N ILE A 42 15.35 7.86 6.77
CA ILE A 42 14.14 7.86 5.94
C ILE A 42 13.31 9.13 6.20
N HIS A 43 13.08 9.47 7.46
CA HIS A 43 12.36 10.69 7.83
C HIS A 43 13.08 11.94 7.30
N HIS A 44 14.42 12.01 7.40
CA HIS A 44 15.20 13.12 6.86
C HIS A 44 15.01 13.27 5.35
N LYS A 45 15.07 12.16 4.60
CA LYS A 45 14.87 12.16 3.15
C LYS A 45 13.45 12.58 2.77
N ILE A 46 12.43 12.14 3.51
CA ILE A 46 11.05 12.59 3.33
C ILE A 46 10.93 14.11 3.57
N ARG A 47 11.53 14.66 4.64
CA ARG A 47 11.55 16.11 4.90
C ARG A 47 12.20 16.88 3.76
N LYS A 48 13.34 16.41 3.28
CA LYS A 48 14.05 17.02 2.14
C LYS A 48 13.21 16.94 0.87
N PHE A 49 12.49 15.84 0.70
CA PHE A 49 11.59 15.63 -0.42
C PHE A 49 10.32 16.49 -0.35
N LYS A 50 9.91 17.05 0.80
CA LYS A 50 8.76 17.98 0.90
C LYS A 50 7.52 17.52 0.12
N PRO A 51 6.93 16.37 0.46
CA PRO A 51 5.77 15.87 -0.26
C PRO A 51 4.53 16.74 -0.03
N ASP A 52 3.67 16.79 -1.03
CA ASP A 52 2.32 17.35 -0.99
C ASP A 52 1.29 16.29 -0.57
N ALA A 53 1.58 15.00 -0.80
CA ALA A 53 0.69 13.89 -0.47
C ALA A 53 1.45 12.59 -0.16
N PHE A 54 0.80 11.73 0.61
CA PHE A 54 1.22 10.35 0.86
C PHE A 54 0.23 9.37 0.25
N PHE A 55 0.73 8.25 -0.27
CA PHE A 55 -0.05 7.14 -0.78
C PHE A 55 0.29 5.86 -0.04
N GLY A 56 -0.74 5.14 0.38
CA GLY A 56 -0.62 3.83 1.03
C GLY A 56 -1.30 2.74 0.22
N GLU A 57 -0.89 1.49 0.48
CA GLU A 57 -1.48 0.28 -0.09
C GLU A 57 -2.85 -0.03 0.55
N PHE A 58 -3.78 0.90 0.36
CA PHE A 58 -5.19 0.81 0.68
C PHE A 58 -6.03 1.03 -0.58
N LEU A 59 -7.16 0.34 -0.66
CA LEU A 59 -8.18 0.60 -1.67
C LEU A 59 -8.89 1.92 -1.34
N SER A 60 -9.38 2.61 -2.38
CA SER A 60 -10.28 3.73 -2.15
C SER A 60 -11.63 3.23 -1.64
N SER A 61 -12.42 4.08 -0.99
CA SER A 61 -13.79 3.74 -0.57
C SER A 61 -14.64 3.23 -1.74
N GLU A 62 -14.45 3.81 -2.93
CA GLU A 62 -15.14 3.40 -4.16
C GLU A 62 -14.71 2.01 -4.62
N ASP A 63 -13.41 1.79 -4.78
CA ASP A 63 -12.88 0.49 -5.20
C ASP A 63 -13.28 -0.60 -4.21
N GLU A 64 -13.18 -0.34 -2.91
CA GLU A 64 -13.63 -1.25 -1.86
C GLU A 64 -15.11 -1.61 -2.04
N ARG A 65 -15.99 -0.68 -2.41
CA ARG A 65 -17.42 -0.97 -2.63
C ARG A 65 -17.69 -1.77 -3.91
N LEU A 66 -16.91 -1.53 -4.98
CA LEU A 66 -17.15 -2.09 -6.30
C LEU A 66 -16.52 -3.48 -6.50
N LEU A 67 -15.40 -3.76 -5.82
CA LEU A 67 -14.72 -5.04 -5.93
C LEU A 67 -15.59 -6.18 -5.39
N MET A 68 -15.76 -7.20 -6.22
CA MET A 68 -16.54 -8.39 -5.88
C MET A 68 -15.90 -9.18 -4.73
N ASP A 69 -14.62 -9.51 -4.87
CA ASP A 69 -13.87 -10.27 -3.88
C ASP A 69 -12.36 -10.03 -4.05
N TYR A 70 -11.60 -10.29 -2.98
CA TYR A 70 -10.15 -10.34 -2.93
C TYR A 70 -9.73 -10.94 -1.58
N TRP A 71 -8.44 -11.24 -1.41
CA TRP A 71 -7.91 -12.02 -0.27
C TRP A 71 -8.35 -11.59 1.16
N CYS A 72 -8.82 -10.37 1.40
CA CYS A 72 -9.41 -9.97 2.70
C CYS A 72 -10.75 -9.23 2.64
N LYS A 73 -11.52 -9.38 1.56
CA LYS A 73 -12.85 -8.74 1.42
C LYS A 73 -13.81 -9.08 2.55
N GLN A 74 -14.02 -10.39 2.81
CA GLN A 74 -14.97 -10.84 3.83
C GLN A 74 -14.60 -10.40 5.26
N PRO A 75 -13.32 -10.51 5.69
CA PRO A 75 -12.86 -9.87 6.91
C PRO A 75 -13.23 -8.38 7.05
N ASN A 76 -13.04 -7.59 5.99
CA ASN A 76 -13.36 -6.17 6.00
C ASN A 76 -14.87 -5.90 6.14
N ILE A 77 -15.70 -6.71 5.47
CA ILE A 77 -17.17 -6.66 5.63
C ILE A 77 -17.57 -6.96 7.08
N ASN A 78 -16.97 -7.98 7.70
CA ASN A 78 -17.27 -8.34 9.09
C ASN A 78 -16.93 -7.20 10.05
N ARG A 79 -15.78 -6.54 9.85
CA ARG A 79 -15.40 -5.34 10.61
C ARG A 79 -16.40 -4.20 10.41
N LEU A 80 -16.78 -3.91 9.16
CA LEU A 80 -17.75 -2.86 8.84
C LEU A 80 -19.10 -3.10 9.55
N ASN A 81 -19.59 -4.35 9.54
CA ASN A 81 -20.83 -4.72 10.24
C ASN A 81 -20.73 -4.49 11.75
N LYS A 82 -19.59 -4.84 12.35
CA LYS A 82 -19.34 -4.59 13.77
C LYS A 82 -19.36 -3.09 14.08
N LEU A 83 -18.66 -2.28 13.29
CA LEU A 83 -18.62 -0.82 13.46
C LEU A 83 -20.02 -0.20 13.33
N ARG A 84 -20.79 -0.63 12.33
CA ARG A 84 -22.20 -0.21 12.17
C ARG A 84 -23.04 -0.53 13.41
N SER A 85 -22.81 -1.69 14.03
CA SER A 85 -23.51 -2.08 15.26
C SER A 85 -23.08 -1.28 16.51
N ASN A 86 -21.83 -0.81 16.55
CA ASN A 86 -21.32 -0.01 17.67
C ASN A 86 -21.95 1.39 17.68
N ARG A 87 -22.07 2.02 16.50
CA ARG A 87 -22.81 3.28 16.31
C ARG A 87 -23.15 3.50 14.82
N PRO A 88 -24.42 3.45 14.41
CA PRO A 88 -24.79 3.68 13.01
C PRO A 88 -24.72 5.17 12.65
N ILE A 89 -24.26 5.45 11.44
CA ILE A 89 -24.42 6.74 10.75
C ILE A 89 -25.20 6.44 9.46
N LYS A 90 -26.24 7.23 9.18
CA LYS A 90 -27.01 7.06 7.93
C LYS A 90 -26.10 7.38 6.75
N GLU A 91 -26.12 6.54 5.72
CA GLU A 91 -25.27 6.69 4.52
C GLU A 91 -25.34 8.11 3.92
N VAL A 92 -26.55 8.65 3.78
CA VAL A 92 -26.80 10.01 3.24
C VAL A 92 -26.21 11.15 4.08
N LEU A 93 -25.84 10.88 5.34
CA LEU A 93 -25.23 11.84 6.26
C LEU A 93 -23.73 11.60 6.45
N LEU A 94 -23.17 10.54 5.87
CA LEU A 94 -21.83 10.07 6.20
C LEU A 94 -20.76 11.06 5.78
N GLN A 95 -20.79 11.50 4.51
CA GLN A 95 -19.83 12.49 4.01
C GLN A 95 -19.90 13.81 4.78
N HIS A 96 -21.12 14.32 5.02
CA HIS A 96 -21.31 15.54 5.83
C HIS A 96 -20.76 15.37 7.26
N THR A 97 -20.92 14.18 7.84
CA THR A 97 -20.38 13.87 9.18
C THR A 97 -18.85 13.84 9.17
N ILE A 98 -18.24 13.24 8.14
CA ILE A 98 -16.79 13.26 7.93
C ILE A 98 -16.29 14.71 7.82
N ASP A 99 -16.87 15.51 6.94
CA ASP A 99 -16.43 16.90 6.70
C ASP A 99 -16.51 17.75 7.99
N SER A 100 -17.61 17.59 8.75
CA SER A 100 -17.81 18.26 10.04
C SER A 100 -16.77 17.83 11.09
N LEU A 101 -16.51 16.52 11.21
CA LEU A 101 -15.54 15.98 12.14
C LEU A 101 -14.09 16.34 11.76
N LYS A 102 -13.75 16.37 10.46
CA LYS A 102 -12.46 16.87 9.97
C LYS A 102 -12.23 18.32 10.41
N LYS A 103 -13.21 19.20 10.14
CA LYS A 103 -13.13 20.61 10.56
C LYS A 103 -12.93 20.75 12.06
N ARG A 104 -13.67 19.98 12.86
CA ARG A 104 -13.52 19.98 14.33
C ARG A 104 -12.16 19.45 14.77
N SER A 105 -11.67 18.36 14.18
CA SER A 105 -10.34 17.80 14.46
C SER A 105 -9.24 18.83 14.19
N ASN A 106 -9.35 19.63 13.14
CA ASN A 106 -8.37 20.67 12.81
C ASN A 106 -8.45 21.87 13.76
N GLN A 107 -9.66 22.26 14.18
CA GLN A 107 -9.87 23.33 15.16
C GLN A 107 -9.46 22.92 16.58
N GLN A 108 -9.58 21.64 16.91
CA GLN A 108 -9.33 21.07 18.24
C GLN A 108 -8.38 19.86 18.11
N PRO A 109 -7.10 20.09 17.77
CA PRO A 109 -6.16 19.00 17.45
C PRO A 109 -5.91 18.03 18.60
N ASN A 110 -6.18 18.43 19.84
CA ASN A 110 -6.03 17.60 21.04
C ASN A 110 -7.37 16.99 21.52
N ASP A 111 -8.47 17.17 20.79
CA ASP A 111 -9.72 16.46 21.06
C ASP A 111 -9.66 15.05 20.46
N TYR A 112 -9.10 14.12 21.24
CA TYR A 112 -8.97 12.73 20.82
C TYR A 112 -10.32 12.01 20.69
N ARG A 113 -11.38 12.51 21.33
CA ARG A 113 -12.73 11.95 21.16
C ARG A 113 -13.25 12.23 19.74
N VAL A 114 -13.02 13.44 19.24
CA VAL A 114 -13.32 13.80 17.83
C VAL A 114 -12.51 12.94 16.86
N LYS A 115 -11.24 12.62 17.16
CA LYS A 115 -10.44 11.72 16.32
C LYS A 115 -10.98 10.29 16.29
N VAL A 116 -11.42 9.75 17.44
CA VAL A 116 -12.12 8.45 17.46
C VAL A 116 -13.41 8.51 16.65
N ASP A 117 -14.19 9.59 16.77
CA ASP A 117 -15.42 9.78 16.00
C ASP A 117 -15.16 9.85 14.50
N LEU A 118 -14.11 10.57 14.10
CA LEU A 118 -13.70 10.71 12.70
C LEU A 118 -13.17 9.39 12.14
N ALA A 119 -12.35 8.66 12.89
CA ALA A 119 -11.91 7.31 12.53
C ALA A 119 -13.11 6.39 12.25
N HIS A 120 -14.10 6.41 13.15
CA HIS A 120 -15.34 5.65 13.00
C HIS A 120 -16.09 6.00 11.72
N ALA A 121 -16.26 7.30 11.44
CA ALA A 121 -16.94 7.75 10.24
C ALA A 121 -16.21 7.32 8.95
N TYR A 122 -14.88 7.44 8.92
CA TYR A 122 -14.08 6.96 7.79
C TYR A 122 -14.21 5.44 7.57
N TYR A 123 -14.13 4.63 8.63
CA TYR A 123 -14.32 3.19 8.48
C TYR A 123 -15.72 2.82 7.99
N LEU A 124 -16.76 3.57 8.41
CA LEU A 124 -18.12 3.37 7.89
C LEU A 124 -18.23 3.71 6.40
N ASP A 125 -17.45 4.69 5.92
CA ASP A 125 -17.33 5.01 4.48
C ASP A 125 -16.41 4.02 3.75
N GLN A 126 -15.76 3.11 4.47
CA GLN A 126 -14.74 2.20 3.95
C GLN A 126 -13.45 2.91 3.50
N ASP A 127 -13.23 4.13 3.97
CA ASP A 127 -11.94 4.80 3.90
C ASP A 127 -11.02 4.30 5.02
N VAL A 128 -10.47 3.11 4.82
CA VAL A 128 -9.63 2.44 5.81
C VAL A 128 -8.33 3.21 6.05
N ALA A 129 -7.76 3.84 5.03
CA ALA A 129 -6.51 4.58 5.11
C ALA A 129 -6.63 5.74 6.11
N ASN A 130 -7.65 6.58 5.95
CA ASN A 130 -7.85 7.73 6.83
C ASN A 130 -8.46 7.34 8.17
N GLY A 131 -9.26 6.27 8.23
CA GLY A 131 -9.68 5.67 9.49
C GLY A 131 -8.49 5.25 10.36
N HIS A 132 -7.50 4.57 9.75
CA HIS A 132 -6.27 4.18 10.41
C HIS A 132 -5.44 5.37 10.87
N TYR A 133 -5.32 6.42 10.07
CA TYR A 133 -4.54 7.60 10.46
C TYR A 133 -5.11 8.27 11.73
N GLN A 134 -6.43 8.45 11.78
CA GLN A 134 -7.10 9.05 12.94
C GLN A 134 -7.01 8.15 14.17
N PHE A 135 -7.20 6.83 14.00
CA PHE A 135 -7.00 5.86 15.08
C PHE A 135 -5.56 5.86 15.59
N TRP A 136 -4.56 5.91 14.70
CA TRP A 136 -3.16 5.97 15.08
C TRP A 136 -2.84 7.21 15.92
N GLN A 137 -3.41 8.38 15.60
CA GLN A 137 -3.21 9.58 16.42
C GLN A 137 -3.70 9.38 17.86
N VAL A 138 -4.86 8.71 18.05
CA VAL A 138 -5.40 8.36 19.36
C VAL A 138 -4.50 7.34 20.07
N TYR A 139 -4.10 6.28 19.36
CA TYR A 139 -3.20 5.26 19.90
C TYR A 139 -1.85 5.85 20.33
N ASN A 140 -1.24 6.68 19.48
CA ASN A 140 0.03 7.33 19.75
C ASN A 140 -0.06 8.24 20.98
N PHE A 141 -1.15 9.00 21.13
CA PHE A 141 -1.41 9.77 22.34
C PHE A 141 -1.49 8.88 23.60
N LEU A 142 -2.33 7.84 23.58
CA LEU A 142 -2.53 6.95 24.73
C LEU A 142 -1.24 6.24 25.17
N ARG A 143 -0.32 5.97 24.25
CA ARG A 143 1.02 5.42 24.59
C ARG A 143 1.87 6.37 25.42
N HIS A 144 1.76 7.67 25.20
CA HIS A 144 2.57 8.69 25.89
C HIS A 144 1.85 9.28 27.10
N GLN A 145 0.52 9.35 27.03
CA GLN A 145 -0.35 9.91 28.06
C GLN A 145 -1.55 8.97 28.25
N PRO A 146 -1.42 7.98 29.15
CA PRO A 146 -2.52 7.06 29.45
C PRO A 146 -3.79 7.81 29.87
N ASN A 147 -4.90 7.52 29.20
CA ASN A 147 -6.20 8.11 29.50
C ASN A 147 -7.30 7.03 29.36
N ALA A 148 -7.76 6.53 30.50
CA ALA A 148 -8.71 5.42 30.55
C ALA A 148 -10.08 5.76 29.92
N GLU A 149 -10.51 7.02 29.96
CA GLU A 149 -11.79 7.44 29.36
C GLU A 149 -11.71 7.36 27.82
N ILE A 150 -10.65 7.92 27.23
CA ILE A 150 -10.43 7.89 25.79
C ILE A 150 -10.16 6.47 25.30
N GLU A 151 -9.36 5.69 26.05
CA GLU A 151 -9.12 4.28 25.75
C GLU A 151 -10.42 3.47 25.75
N HIS A 152 -11.24 3.58 26.80
CA HIS A 152 -12.54 2.91 26.87
C HIS A 152 -13.49 3.36 25.75
N TYR A 153 -13.52 4.65 25.43
CA TYR A 153 -14.33 5.19 24.34
C TYR A 153 -13.90 4.62 22.97
N SER A 154 -12.59 4.59 22.71
CA SER A 154 -12.00 4.01 21.50
C SER A 154 -12.30 2.52 21.38
N GLU A 155 -12.13 1.75 22.46
CA GLU A 155 -12.42 0.31 22.48
C GLU A 155 -13.90 0.03 22.20
N LYS A 156 -14.80 0.80 22.83
CA LYS A 156 -16.25 0.65 22.62
C LYS A 156 -16.67 0.97 21.19
N LEU A 157 -16.15 2.05 20.61
CA LEU A 157 -16.63 2.55 19.32
C LEU A 157 -15.96 1.83 18.15
N LEU A 158 -14.64 1.66 18.19
CA LEU A 158 -13.85 1.10 17.08
C LEU A 158 -13.63 -0.41 17.22
N SER A 159 -13.67 -0.93 18.45
CA SER A 159 -13.42 -2.36 18.75
C SER A 159 -12.12 -2.91 18.12
N PRO A 160 -10.97 -2.25 18.29
CA PRO A 160 -9.71 -2.68 17.67
C PRO A 160 -9.26 -4.07 18.11
N GLY A 161 -9.64 -4.53 19.31
CA GLY A 161 -9.29 -5.87 19.80
C GLY A 161 -9.93 -7.04 19.04
N VAL A 162 -11.05 -6.80 18.33
CA VAL A 162 -11.70 -7.82 17.48
C VAL A 162 -11.30 -7.70 16.00
N ASP A 163 -10.59 -6.63 15.64
CA ASP A 163 -10.02 -6.45 14.31
C ASP A 163 -8.66 -7.16 14.24
N THR A 164 -8.68 -8.44 13.88
CA THR A 164 -7.49 -9.32 13.88
C THR A 164 -6.98 -9.67 12.48
N THR A 165 -7.56 -9.08 11.44
CA THR A 165 -7.35 -9.52 10.05
C THR A 165 -6.29 -8.68 9.32
N GLY A 166 -6.03 -9.00 8.05
CA GLY A 166 -4.82 -8.60 7.32
C GLY A 166 -4.44 -7.12 7.41
N ARG A 167 -5.40 -6.20 7.20
CA ARG A 167 -5.23 -4.73 7.29
C ARG A 167 -5.86 -4.15 8.56
N SER A 168 -5.74 -4.85 9.67
CA SER A 168 -6.38 -4.45 10.92
C SER A 168 -5.67 -3.31 11.64
N MET A 169 -6.42 -2.65 12.53
CA MET A 169 -5.89 -1.73 13.54
C MET A 169 -4.81 -2.36 14.44
N LYS A 170 -4.80 -3.69 14.59
CA LYS A 170 -3.76 -4.41 15.33
C LYS A 170 -2.43 -4.38 14.58
N ARG A 171 -2.42 -4.75 13.30
CA ARG A 171 -1.20 -4.74 12.46
C ARG A 171 -0.69 -3.33 12.20
N LEU A 172 -1.60 -2.34 12.15
CA LEU A 172 -1.24 -0.94 11.95
C LEU A 172 -0.15 -0.46 12.92
N LYS A 173 -0.24 -0.85 14.20
CA LYS A 173 0.66 -0.37 15.27
C LYS A 173 2.13 -0.72 15.06
N THR A 174 2.41 -1.73 14.24
CA THR A 174 3.76 -2.21 13.93
C THR A 174 4.10 -2.04 12.44
N SER A 175 3.26 -1.34 11.68
CA SER A 175 3.43 -1.16 10.23
C SER A 175 4.28 0.06 9.87
N GLU A 176 4.65 0.15 8.60
CA GLU A 176 5.22 1.32 7.95
C GLU A 176 4.41 2.59 8.17
N TYR A 177 3.09 2.47 8.34
CA TYR A 177 2.25 3.64 8.58
C TYR A 177 2.53 4.23 9.96
N ALA A 178 2.64 3.38 10.99
CA ALA A 178 2.91 3.86 12.34
C ALA A 178 4.33 4.40 12.55
N TYR A 179 5.31 3.89 11.79
CA TYR A 179 6.72 4.26 11.95
C TYR A 179 7.23 5.27 10.93
N ILE A 180 6.65 5.35 9.73
CA ILE A 180 7.11 6.22 8.64
C ILE A 180 6.00 7.18 8.23
N ALA A 181 4.90 6.69 7.66
CA ALA A 181 3.95 7.57 6.98
C ALA A 181 3.25 8.54 7.94
N PHE A 182 2.61 8.05 9.00
CA PHE A 182 1.79 8.87 9.89
C PHE A 182 2.60 9.87 10.74
N PRO A 183 3.78 9.53 11.30
CA PRO A 183 4.65 10.52 11.91
C PRO A 183 5.00 11.66 10.94
N MET A 184 5.38 11.32 9.70
CA MET A 184 5.75 12.33 8.71
C MET A 184 4.56 13.15 8.22
N MET A 185 3.40 12.54 8.02
CA MET A 185 2.15 13.24 7.70
C MET A 185 1.80 14.23 8.80
N GLN A 186 1.86 13.81 10.08
CA GLN A 186 1.60 14.67 11.21
C GLN A 186 2.61 15.82 11.31
N GLU A 187 3.90 15.54 11.12
CA GLU A 187 4.97 16.55 11.13
C GLU A 187 4.78 17.59 10.03
N LEU A 188 4.37 17.16 8.82
CA LEU A 188 4.22 18.01 7.64
C LEU A 188 2.83 18.64 7.49
N GLY A 189 1.89 18.33 8.38
CA GLY A 189 0.52 18.83 8.31
C GLY A 189 -0.31 18.25 7.15
N ILE A 190 0.02 17.04 6.69
CA ILE A 190 -0.74 16.32 5.66
C ILE A 190 -1.84 15.52 6.35
N GLU A 191 -3.09 15.86 6.06
CA GLU A 191 -4.24 15.38 6.84
C GLU A 191 -4.80 14.03 6.36
N GLU A 192 -4.47 13.62 5.13
CA GLU A 192 -5.05 12.44 4.48
C GLU A 192 -3.99 11.56 3.83
N LEU A 193 -4.15 10.24 3.98
CA LEU A 193 -3.39 9.22 3.28
C LEU A 193 -4.20 8.79 2.06
N MET A 194 -3.68 9.03 0.86
CA MET A 194 -4.36 8.70 -0.38
C MET A 194 -4.27 7.18 -0.66
N ALA A 195 -5.34 6.64 -1.23
CA ALA A 195 -5.41 5.25 -1.63
C ALA A 195 -4.74 5.02 -2.99
N MET A 196 -3.81 4.07 -3.07
CA MET A 196 -3.23 3.64 -4.36
C MET A 196 -3.46 2.19 -4.71
N ASP A 197 -3.90 1.35 -3.78
CA ASP A 197 -3.97 -0.09 -4.05
C ASP A 197 -4.91 -0.40 -5.22
N CYS A 198 -4.65 -1.51 -5.91
CA CYS A 198 -5.46 -2.04 -6.99
C CYS A 198 -5.64 -3.54 -6.72
N GLN A 199 -6.88 -4.01 -6.65
CA GLN A 199 -7.20 -5.43 -6.44
C GLN A 199 -8.04 -6.01 -7.58
N ASP A 200 -8.23 -5.25 -8.67
CA ASP A 200 -9.00 -5.68 -9.86
C ASP A 200 -8.49 -7.00 -10.45
N TYR A 201 -7.19 -7.28 -10.28
CA TYR A 201 -6.51 -8.43 -10.84
C TYR A 201 -6.18 -9.52 -9.81
N ASP A 202 -6.61 -9.40 -8.54
CA ASP A 202 -6.27 -10.37 -7.48
C ASP A 202 -6.80 -11.76 -7.81
N LEU A 203 -8.06 -11.87 -8.25
CA LEU A 203 -8.66 -13.16 -8.63
C LEU A 203 -7.94 -13.82 -9.82
N ASN A 204 -7.52 -13.02 -10.81
CA ASN A 204 -6.76 -13.52 -11.95
C ASN A 204 -5.36 -14.00 -11.55
N TRP A 205 -4.71 -13.25 -10.64
CA TRP A 205 -3.41 -13.62 -10.09
C TRP A 205 -3.50 -14.91 -9.27
N GLN A 206 -4.49 -15.04 -8.40
CA GLN A 206 -4.76 -16.26 -7.61
C GLN A 206 -5.07 -17.46 -8.50
N ALA A 207 -5.89 -17.29 -9.54
CA ALA A 207 -6.18 -18.35 -10.50
C ALA A 207 -4.91 -18.82 -11.24
N SER A 208 -4.08 -17.86 -11.68
CA SER A 208 -2.78 -18.17 -12.31
C SER A 208 -1.82 -18.84 -11.35
N TRP A 209 -1.83 -18.45 -10.08
CA TRP A 209 -1.04 -19.10 -9.04
C TRP A 209 -1.45 -20.56 -8.86
N GLY A 210 -2.75 -20.83 -8.71
CA GLY A 210 -3.25 -22.20 -8.57
C GLY A 210 -2.95 -23.07 -9.81
N ALA A 211 -3.09 -22.50 -11.01
CA ALA A 211 -2.76 -23.20 -12.25
C ALA A 211 -1.27 -23.57 -12.34
N PHE A 212 -0.39 -22.63 -11.97
CA PHE A 212 1.05 -22.89 -11.91
C PHE A 212 1.38 -23.97 -10.89
N ASP A 213 0.85 -23.90 -9.66
CA ASP A 213 1.18 -24.85 -8.60
C ASP A 213 0.80 -26.29 -9.00
N ALA A 214 -0.41 -26.46 -9.56
CA ALA A 214 -0.88 -27.75 -10.07
C ALA A 214 0.06 -28.33 -11.14
N LYS A 215 0.48 -27.53 -12.13
CA LYS A 215 1.40 -28.01 -13.16
C LYS A 215 2.83 -28.17 -12.67
N PHE A 216 3.29 -27.34 -11.73
CA PHE A 216 4.62 -27.45 -11.15
C PHE A 216 4.78 -28.73 -10.32
N VAL A 217 3.71 -29.17 -9.64
CA VAL A 217 3.67 -30.48 -8.97
C VAL A 217 3.86 -31.63 -9.97
N LEU A 218 3.24 -31.58 -11.14
CA LEU A 218 3.41 -32.60 -12.18
C LEU A 218 4.81 -32.54 -12.80
N PHE A 219 5.28 -31.34 -13.15
CA PHE A 219 6.64 -31.11 -13.64
C PHE A 219 7.69 -31.74 -12.72
N ARG A 220 7.57 -31.55 -11.39
CA ARG A 220 8.51 -32.14 -10.43
C ARG A 220 8.49 -33.68 -10.39
N LYS A 221 7.35 -34.30 -10.71
CA LYS A 221 7.21 -35.78 -10.74
C LYS A 221 7.78 -36.37 -12.03
N ASP A 222 7.53 -35.69 -13.15
CA ASP A 222 7.79 -36.24 -14.49
C ASP A 222 9.14 -35.78 -15.07
N MET A 223 9.89 -34.93 -14.35
CA MET A 223 11.16 -34.42 -14.84
C MET A 223 12.22 -35.51 -14.99
N ALA A 224 12.94 -35.47 -16.12
CA ALA A 224 14.10 -36.31 -16.36
C ALA A 224 15.19 -36.12 -15.29
N ASP A 225 15.90 -37.19 -14.96
CA ASP A 225 16.98 -37.14 -13.95
C ASP A 225 18.07 -36.12 -14.28
N SER A 226 18.35 -35.91 -15.57
CA SER A 226 19.31 -34.90 -16.04
C SER A 226 18.89 -33.45 -15.71
N SER A 227 17.59 -33.18 -15.55
CA SER A 227 17.05 -31.85 -15.22
C SER A 227 16.88 -31.64 -13.71
N LYS A 228 16.91 -32.70 -12.89
CA LYS A 228 16.75 -32.60 -11.42
C LYS A 228 17.86 -31.76 -10.77
N ASN A 229 19.09 -31.88 -11.26
CA ASN A 229 20.22 -31.12 -10.73
C ASN A 229 20.07 -29.61 -10.99
N GLN A 230 19.55 -29.21 -12.15
CA GLN A 230 19.32 -27.81 -12.48
C GLN A 230 18.24 -27.20 -11.56
N LEU A 231 17.11 -27.90 -11.38
CA LEU A 231 16.06 -27.44 -10.46
C LEU A 231 16.59 -27.36 -9.02
N LYS A 232 17.29 -28.40 -8.55
CA LYS A 232 17.86 -28.43 -7.19
C LYS A 232 18.79 -27.24 -6.95
N SER A 233 19.70 -26.95 -7.89
CA SER A 233 20.61 -25.81 -7.78
C SER A 233 19.88 -24.47 -7.71
N ALA A 234 18.83 -24.28 -8.52
CA ALA A 234 18.03 -23.06 -8.48
C ALA A 234 17.26 -22.92 -7.16
N LEU A 235 16.65 -24.00 -6.64
CA LEU A 235 15.97 -23.97 -5.34
C LEU A 235 16.93 -23.68 -4.19
N ILE A 236 18.16 -24.23 -4.23
CA ILE A 236 19.21 -23.89 -3.25
C ILE A 236 19.56 -22.40 -3.33
N ALA A 237 19.67 -21.83 -4.53
CA ALA A 237 19.95 -20.41 -4.69
C ALA A 237 18.81 -19.53 -4.14
N ILE A 238 17.55 -19.89 -4.40
CA ILE A 238 16.37 -19.22 -3.83
C ILE A 238 16.43 -19.28 -2.29
N ASN A 239 16.63 -20.47 -1.73
CA ASN A 239 16.69 -20.66 -0.27
C ASN A 239 17.81 -19.84 0.37
N LYS A 240 19.01 -19.81 -0.24
CA LYS A 240 20.12 -18.96 0.23
C LYS A 240 19.77 -17.47 0.19
N GLY A 241 19.03 -17.03 -0.83
CA GLY A 241 18.48 -15.68 -0.89
C GLY A 241 17.58 -15.38 0.31
N PHE A 242 16.63 -16.27 0.61
CA PHE A 242 15.73 -16.11 1.76
C PHE A 242 16.43 -16.27 3.12
N GLU A 243 17.46 -17.11 3.22
CA GLU A 243 18.32 -17.17 4.41
C GLU A 243 19.00 -15.82 4.66
N LYS A 244 19.51 -15.17 3.60
CA LYS A 244 20.06 -13.82 3.69
C LYS A 244 18.99 -12.79 4.06
N TYR A 245 17.80 -12.87 3.45
CA TYR A 245 16.67 -11.98 3.74
C TYR A 245 16.31 -12.06 5.23
N ALA A 246 16.10 -13.27 5.75
CA ALA A 246 15.80 -13.50 7.16
C ALA A 246 16.92 -13.01 8.07
N HIS A 247 18.19 -13.27 7.72
CA HIS A 247 19.32 -12.76 8.49
C HIS A 247 19.33 -11.23 8.59
N ILE A 248 19.00 -10.52 7.51
CA ILE A 248 18.93 -9.05 7.51
C ILE A 248 17.75 -8.56 8.36
N GLU A 249 16.58 -9.19 8.25
CA GLU A 249 15.42 -8.89 9.09
C GLU A 249 15.72 -9.09 10.60
N GLU A 250 16.52 -10.09 10.94
CA GLU A 250 16.90 -10.42 12.32
C GLU A 250 18.02 -9.55 12.89
N SER A 251 18.89 -8.99 12.05
CA SER A 251 20.14 -8.34 12.50
C SER A 251 20.24 -6.84 12.20
N SER A 252 19.50 -6.34 11.20
CA SER A 252 19.61 -4.95 10.78
C SER A 252 18.62 -4.04 11.51
N ASN A 253 19.06 -2.83 11.84
CA ASN A 253 18.20 -1.73 12.29
C ASN A 253 17.76 -0.81 11.12
N THR A 254 18.18 -1.10 9.89
CA THR A 254 17.89 -0.31 8.68
C THR A 254 17.33 -1.23 7.59
N VAL A 255 16.40 -2.12 7.97
CA VAL A 255 15.81 -3.12 7.05
C VAL A 255 15.13 -2.42 5.88
N THR A 256 14.44 -1.31 6.12
CA THR A 256 13.71 -0.59 5.07
C THR A 256 14.63 -0.09 3.96
N GLU A 257 15.81 0.43 4.27
CA GLU A 257 16.82 0.81 3.27
C GLU A 257 17.24 -0.40 2.44
N TRP A 258 17.48 -1.56 3.07
CA TRP A 258 17.83 -2.77 2.33
C TRP A 258 16.68 -3.26 1.41
N LEU A 259 15.42 -3.19 1.85
CA LEU A 259 14.25 -3.52 1.02
C LEU A 259 14.14 -2.67 -0.27
N ASN A 260 14.81 -1.52 -0.29
CA ASN A 260 14.88 -0.62 -1.44
C ASN A 260 16.11 -0.86 -2.34
N THR A 261 16.81 -2.00 -2.19
CA THR A 261 17.92 -2.42 -3.07
C THR A 261 17.47 -3.41 -4.15
N ASP A 262 18.16 -3.46 -5.29
CA ASP A 262 17.84 -4.44 -6.35
C ASP A 262 17.99 -5.89 -5.86
N GLU A 263 18.97 -6.17 -4.99
CA GLU A 263 19.14 -7.49 -4.37
C GLU A 263 17.88 -7.94 -3.60
N ALA A 264 17.32 -7.09 -2.73
CA ALA A 264 16.12 -7.43 -1.98
C ALA A 264 14.92 -7.70 -2.91
N ALA A 265 14.81 -6.92 -3.99
CA ALA A 265 13.77 -7.13 -5.00
C ALA A 265 13.92 -8.47 -5.74
N GLU A 266 15.15 -8.84 -6.12
CA GLU A 266 15.43 -10.12 -6.77
C GLU A 266 15.11 -11.32 -5.84
N ILE A 267 15.51 -11.24 -4.57
CA ILE A 267 15.22 -12.29 -3.59
C ILE A 267 13.70 -12.40 -3.38
N SER A 268 13.00 -11.29 -3.13
CA SER A 268 11.55 -11.26 -2.94
C SER A 268 10.81 -11.84 -4.15
N ALA A 269 11.14 -11.38 -5.36
CA ALA A 269 10.53 -11.85 -6.60
C ALA A 269 10.76 -13.36 -6.81
N SER A 270 11.89 -13.91 -6.36
CA SER A 270 12.19 -15.34 -6.50
C SER A 270 11.23 -16.24 -5.69
N GLY A 271 10.59 -15.72 -4.63
CA GLY A 271 9.59 -16.46 -3.86
C GLY A 271 8.28 -16.67 -4.64
N ASP A 272 7.83 -15.65 -5.36
CA ASP A 272 6.58 -15.71 -6.11
C ASP A 272 6.76 -16.23 -7.54
N PHE A 273 7.90 -15.92 -8.16
CA PHE A 273 8.13 -16.14 -9.58
C PHE A 273 9.29 -17.08 -9.89
N TYR A 274 9.99 -17.61 -8.89
CA TYR A 274 11.20 -18.42 -9.09
C TYR A 274 12.29 -17.68 -9.89
N LEU A 275 13.45 -18.33 -10.10
CA LEU A 275 14.53 -17.78 -10.90
C LEU A 275 14.24 -17.92 -12.41
N PRO A 276 14.49 -16.90 -13.25
CA PRO A 276 14.24 -16.95 -14.70
C PRO A 276 14.95 -18.10 -15.43
N VAL A 277 16.06 -18.60 -14.89
CA VAL A 277 16.80 -19.76 -15.43
C VAL A 277 15.92 -21.03 -15.49
N LEU A 278 14.91 -21.15 -14.62
CA LEU A 278 13.99 -22.28 -14.62
C LEU A 278 13.01 -22.26 -15.79
N TYR A 279 12.71 -21.08 -16.34
CA TYR A 279 11.66 -20.92 -17.35
C TYR A 279 12.00 -21.58 -18.69
N ASN A 280 13.28 -21.90 -18.91
CA ASN A 280 13.76 -22.56 -20.11
C ASN A 280 14.00 -24.06 -19.91
N MET A 281 13.67 -24.61 -18.73
CA MET A 281 13.72 -26.05 -18.51
C MET A 281 12.60 -26.75 -19.28
N ASN A 282 12.92 -27.89 -19.90
CA ASN A 282 11.91 -28.68 -20.60
C ASN A 282 10.81 -29.14 -19.63
N GLY A 283 9.56 -28.90 -19.98
CA GLY A 283 8.38 -29.23 -19.17
C GLY A 283 8.11 -28.29 -18.00
N PHE A 284 8.93 -27.25 -17.76
CA PHE A 284 8.58 -26.22 -16.77
C PHE A 284 7.30 -25.50 -17.23
N PRO A 285 6.33 -25.25 -16.33
CA PRO A 285 5.07 -24.58 -16.66
C PRO A 285 5.27 -23.07 -16.88
N LYS A 286 5.97 -22.74 -17.97
CA LYS A 286 6.39 -21.39 -18.33
C LYS A 286 5.20 -20.49 -18.60
N GLU A 287 4.19 -20.98 -19.31
CA GLU A 287 3.01 -20.20 -19.66
C GLU A 287 2.24 -19.76 -18.40
N GLU A 288 2.07 -20.64 -17.43
CA GLU A 288 1.41 -20.33 -16.16
C GLU A 288 2.24 -19.36 -15.32
N MET A 289 3.57 -19.53 -15.30
CA MET A 289 4.47 -18.60 -14.64
C MET A 289 4.37 -17.20 -15.25
N LEU A 290 4.39 -17.10 -16.58
CA LEU A 290 4.24 -15.82 -17.27
C LEU A 290 2.85 -15.21 -17.04
N SER A 291 1.80 -16.03 -16.90
CA SER A 291 0.46 -15.55 -16.50
C SER A 291 0.47 -14.96 -15.09
N LYS A 292 1.12 -15.62 -14.12
CA LYS A 292 1.28 -15.06 -12.76
C LYS A 292 1.98 -13.70 -12.79
N ILE A 293 3.10 -13.62 -13.53
CA ILE A 293 3.88 -12.38 -13.67
C ILE A 293 3.02 -11.30 -14.34
N HIS A 294 2.28 -11.64 -15.38
CA HIS A 294 1.39 -10.70 -16.09
C HIS A 294 0.39 -10.04 -15.14
N TRP A 295 -0.39 -10.82 -14.38
CA TRP A 295 -1.39 -10.25 -13.48
C TRP A 295 -0.78 -9.48 -12.31
N TRP A 296 0.42 -9.86 -11.86
CA TRP A 296 1.18 -9.07 -10.90
C TRP A 296 1.57 -7.71 -11.47
N ILE A 297 2.06 -7.66 -12.71
CA ILE A 297 2.39 -6.41 -13.40
C ILE A 297 1.12 -5.55 -13.57
N MET A 298 0.00 -6.12 -14.03
CA MET A 298 -1.27 -5.41 -14.17
C MET A 298 -1.73 -4.76 -12.86
N ARG A 299 -1.58 -5.46 -11.72
CA ARG A 299 -1.84 -4.88 -10.39
C ARG A 299 -0.95 -3.67 -10.10
N ASN A 300 0.35 -3.79 -10.32
CA ASN A 300 1.29 -2.69 -10.09
C ASN A 300 1.03 -1.50 -11.05
N GLU A 301 0.64 -1.76 -12.30
CA GLU A 301 0.23 -0.71 -13.25
C GLU A 301 -1.02 0.03 -12.77
N GLY A 302 -2.02 -0.70 -12.30
CA GLY A 302 -3.20 -0.12 -11.66
C GLY A 302 -2.84 0.76 -10.47
N MET A 303 -1.91 0.30 -9.61
CA MET A 303 -1.42 1.09 -8.47
C MET A 303 -0.71 2.38 -8.92
N CYS A 304 0.15 2.30 -9.93
CA CYS A 304 0.85 3.48 -10.48
C CYS A 304 -0.14 4.48 -11.12
N HIS A 305 -1.12 4.00 -11.88
CA HIS A 305 -2.20 4.84 -12.43
C HIS A 305 -3.00 5.52 -11.33
N ASN A 306 -3.35 4.80 -10.27
CA ASN A 306 -4.05 5.35 -9.12
C ASN A 306 -3.28 6.48 -8.46
N VAL A 307 -1.97 6.31 -8.20
CA VAL A 307 -1.11 7.38 -7.68
C VAL A 307 -1.17 8.61 -8.58
N VAL A 308 -0.90 8.45 -9.87
CA VAL A 308 -0.80 9.57 -10.82
C VAL A 308 -2.15 10.29 -10.99
N ASN A 309 -3.23 9.55 -11.16
CA ASN A 309 -4.55 10.13 -11.39
C ASN A 309 -5.05 10.88 -10.15
N ARG A 310 -4.90 10.27 -8.97
CA ARG A 310 -5.36 10.89 -7.72
C ARG A 310 -4.49 12.09 -7.34
N ALA A 311 -3.17 12.03 -7.57
CA ALA A 311 -2.28 13.18 -7.40
C ALA A 311 -2.67 14.36 -8.30
N LYS A 312 -3.07 14.10 -9.55
CA LYS A 312 -3.59 15.14 -10.47
C LYS A 312 -4.89 15.76 -9.96
N VAL A 313 -5.82 14.94 -9.46
CA VAL A 313 -7.12 15.42 -8.95
C VAL A 313 -6.93 16.41 -7.79
N VAL A 314 -5.98 16.15 -6.90
CA VAL A 314 -5.70 17.03 -5.74
C VAL A 314 -4.60 18.07 -6.00
N GLY A 315 -4.04 18.10 -7.21
CA GLY A 315 -2.95 19.03 -7.56
C GLY A 315 -1.60 18.75 -6.89
N ALA A 316 -1.39 17.55 -6.32
CA ALA A 316 -0.16 17.15 -5.66
C ALA A 316 0.95 16.85 -6.68
N LYS A 317 2.12 17.50 -6.53
CA LYS A 317 3.24 17.36 -7.47
C LYS A 317 4.34 16.47 -6.93
N ARG A 318 4.52 16.41 -5.61
CA ARG A 318 5.54 15.61 -4.95
C ARG A 318 4.84 14.62 -4.04
N VAL A 319 4.91 13.33 -4.33
CA VAL A 319 4.15 12.31 -3.61
C VAL A 319 5.07 11.25 -3.02
N VAL A 320 4.84 10.88 -1.76
CA VAL A 320 5.48 9.71 -1.16
C VAL A 320 4.56 8.51 -1.34
N VAL A 321 5.11 7.39 -1.80
CA VAL A 321 4.37 6.14 -2.03
C VAL A 321 4.97 5.05 -1.16
N LEU A 322 4.18 4.46 -0.27
CA LEU A 322 4.59 3.32 0.56
C LEU A 322 3.92 2.05 0.04
N ALA A 323 4.71 1.15 -0.53
CA ALA A 323 4.25 -0.13 -1.06
C ALA A 323 5.05 -1.28 -0.43
N GLY A 324 4.46 -2.47 -0.32
CA GLY A 324 5.23 -3.66 0.05
C GLY A 324 6.51 -3.80 -0.78
N ALA A 325 7.60 -4.27 -0.17
CA ALA A 325 8.90 -4.37 -0.85
C ALA A 325 8.82 -5.15 -2.17
N ASN A 326 7.93 -6.14 -2.24
CA ASN A 326 7.68 -6.94 -3.43
C ASN A 326 7.01 -6.16 -4.59
N HIS A 327 6.37 -5.03 -4.32
CA HIS A 327 5.81 -4.12 -5.32
C HIS A 327 6.83 -3.10 -5.83
N ARG A 328 7.76 -2.68 -4.96
CA ARG A 328 8.60 -1.50 -5.17
C ARG A 328 9.31 -1.49 -6.52
N LYS A 329 10.01 -2.56 -6.89
CA LYS A 329 10.78 -2.59 -8.15
C LYS A 329 9.88 -2.48 -9.39
N TYR A 330 8.77 -3.24 -9.41
CA TYR A 330 7.81 -3.21 -10.51
C TYR A 330 7.17 -1.83 -10.65
N MET A 331 6.70 -1.24 -9.55
CA MET A 331 6.14 0.12 -9.57
C MET A 331 7.18 1.14 -10.01
N GLN A 332 8.44 1.04 -9.55
CA GLN A 332 9.51 1.94 -9.96
C GLN A 332 9.74 1.87 -11.47
N ASP A 333 9.78 0.67 -12.04
CA ASP A 333 9.98 0.47 -13.49
C ASP A 333 8.79 0.99 -14.29
N ILE A 334 7.55 0.76 -13.83
CA ILE A 334 6.34 1.28 -14.47
C ILE A 334 6.34 2.81 -14.45
N PHE A 335 6.56 3.43 -13.29
CA PHE A 335 6.60 4.90 -13.18
C PHE A 335 7.63 5.53 -14.11
N LYS A 336 8.80 4.92 -14.31
CA LYS A 336 9.83 5.40 -15.26
C LYS A 336 9.33 5.46 -16.71
N THR A 337 8.31 4.68 -17.07
CA THR A 337 7.70 4.68 -18.40
C THR A 337 6.53 5.65 -18.53
N MET A 338 6.01 6.18 -17.41
CA MET A 338 4.85 7.06 -17.43
C MET A 338 5.24 8.50 -17.83
N PRO A 339 4.49 9.13 -18.75
CA PRO A 339 4.79 10.51 -19.17
C PRO A 339 4.56 11.49 -18.02
N ALA A 340 5.44 12.49 -17.92
CA ALA A 340 5.41 13.52 -16.87
C ALA A 340 5.52 12.95 -15.44
N VAL A 341 6.12 11.77 -15.28
CA VAL A 341 6.42 11.18 -13.97
C VAL A 341 7.91 11.02 -13.81
N LYS A 342 8.45 11.53 -12.70
CA LYS A 342 9.80 11.23 -12.23
C LYS A 342 9.68 10.38 -10.98
N VAL A 343 10.40 9.27 -10.91
CA VAL A 343 10.42 8.41 -9.73
C VAL A 343 11.84 8.25 -9.21
N SER A 344 11.98 8.30 -7.89
CA SER A 344 13.17 7.89 -7.15
C SER A 344 12.76 6.97 -6.01
N ASN A 345 13.55 5.95 -5.73
CA ASN A 345 13.38 5.18 -4.49
C ASN A 345 14.09 5.88 -3.31
N ILE A 346 13.78 5.49 -2.07
CA ILE A 346 14.33 6.15 -0.86
C ILE A 346 15.86 6.15 -0.76
N ASN A 347 16.55 5.18 -1.37
CA ASN A 347 18.02 5.13 -1.39
C ASN A 347 18.64 6.10 -2.42
N GLU A 348 17.84 6.60 -3.36
CA GLU A 348 18.28 7.52 -4.43
C GLU A 348 18.10 9.00 -4.04
N VAL A 349 17.60 9.28 -2.83
CA VAL A 349 17.50 10.62 -2.26
C VAL A 349 18.69 10.86 -1.34
N ASP A 350 19.57 11.76 -1.76
CA ASP A 350 20.70 12.28 -0.96
C ASP A 350 20.24 13.13 0.22
#